data_AF-A0A963V9S5-F1
#
_entry.id   AF-A0A963V9S5-F1
#
_cell.length_a   1.000
_cell.length_b   1.000
_cell.length_c   1.000
_cell.angle_alpha   90.00
_cell.angle_beta   90.00
_cell.angle_gamma   90.00
#
_symmetry.space_group_name_H-M   'P 1'
#
loop_
_entity.id
_entity.type
_entity.pdbx_description
1 polymer ?
#
loop_
_entity_poly.entity_id
_entity_poly.type
_entity_poly.pdbx_seq_one_letter_code
_entity_poly.pdbx_strand_id
1 'polypeptide(L)'
;MRQPQNLFVNCRAATMDGDAPYGLIDDAAIAVSQEMVVWAGRRDDIPAAVAAFVPRDLGGRLVTPALIDCHTHIVHGGNRAGEFEMRLNGASYEEVARAGGGIVSTVRATRAASEDDLIAAALPRVDALLAEGVSVIEVKSGYGLDMDTELRMLRAARRLAALRPVTIVTSFLGAHAVPAEMKGRPDTYIDEVCIPAL
;
A
#
# COMPACT_ATOMS: atom_id res chain seq x y z
N MET A 1 -26.28 -10.63 11.49
CA MET A 1 -25.72 -10.71 12.85
C MET A 1 -25.21 -9.32 13.23
N ARG A 2 -25.46 -8.82 14.45
CA ARG A 2 -24.87 -7.56 14.91
C ARG A 2 -23.38 -7.81 15.16
N GLN A 3 -22.50 -7.00 14.57
CA GLN A 3 -21.06 -7.10 14.84
C GLN A 3 -20.78 -6.84 16.33
N PRO A 4 -19.76 -7.49 16.91
CA PRO A 4 -19.46 -7.36 18.33
C PRO A 4 -19.02 -5.93 18.67
N GLN A 5 -19.54 -5.42 19.77
CA GLN A 5 -19.11 -4.17 20.39
C GLN A 5 -17.99 -4.48 21.38
N ASN A 6 -16.80 -3.93 21.14
CA ASN A 6 -15.60 -4.22 21.94
C ASN A 6 -15.12 -2.97 22.67
N LEU A 7 -14.66 -3.15 23.89
CA LEU A 7 -14.00 -2.12 24.69
C LEU A 7 -12.60 -2.62 25.04
N PHE A 8 -11.60 -2.12 24.33
CA PHE A 8 -10.20 -2.40 24.64
C PHE A 8 -9.78 -1.52 25.83
N VAL A 9 -9.22 -2.11 26.88
CA VAL A 9 -8.83 -1.41 28.12
C VAL A 9 -7.40 -1.72 28.49
N ASN A 10 -6.83 -0.95 29.43
CA ASN A 10 -5.48 -1.16 29.94
C ASN A 10 -4.46 -1.12 28.79
N CYS A 11 -4.43 0.00 28.07
CA CYS A 11 -3.42 0.28 27.05
C CYS A 11 -2.84 1.68 27.23
N ARG A 12 -1.75 1.96 26.53
CA ARG A 12 -1.35 3.33 26.21
C ARG A 12 -1.81 3.59 24.78
N ALA A 13 -2.53 4.67 24.53
CA ALA A 13 -3.03 4.99 23.20
C ALA A 13 -2.29 6.22 22.66
N ALA A 14 -1.60 6.08 21.54
CA ALA A 14 -1.05 7.22 20.81
C ALA A 14 -2.02 7.54 19.66
N THR A 15 -2.93 8.49 19.89
CA THR A 15 -4.07 8.76 18.99
C THR A 15 -3.67 9.49 17.71
N MET A 16 -2.49 10.12 17.69
CA MET A 16 -2.07 11.09 16.66
C MET A 16 -2.98 12.32 16.56
N ASP A 17 -3.68 12.65 17.65
CA ASP A 17 -4.61 13.79 17.74
C ASP A 17 -4.41 14.58 19.04
N GLY A 18 -4.78 15.87 19.03
CA GLY A 18 -4.61 16.81 20.15
C GLY A 18 -3.22 17.43 20.29
N ASP A 19 -2.99 18.15 21.39
CA ASP A 19 -1.81 19.01 21.58
C ASP A 19 -0.60 18.30 22.22
N ALA A 20 -0.80 17.11 22.80
CA ALA A 20 0.29 16.33 23.40
C ALA A 20 1.10 15.59 22.31
N PRO A 21 2.42 15.36 22.50
CA PRO A 21 3.20 14.52 21.59
C PRO A 21 2.51 13.17 21.33
N TYR A 22 2.32 12.85 20.04
CA TYR A 22 1.62 11.65 19.57
C TYR A 22 0.15 11.51 20.01
N GLY A 23 -0.44 12.52 20.65
CA GLY A 23 -1.74 12.38 21.31
C GLY A 23 -1.76 11.30 22.38
N LEU A 24 -0.65 11.13 23.12
CA LEU A 24 -0.48 10.00 24.03
C LEU A 24 -1.43 10.10 25.23
N ILE A 25 -2.19 9.03 25.45
CA ILE A 25 -3.07 8.83 26.61
C ILE A 25 -2.55 7.62 27.39
N ASP A 26 -2.09 7.85 28.61
CA ASP A 26 -1.77 6.80 29.57
C ASP A 26 -3.03 6.24 30.22
N ASP A 27 -3.03 4.94 30.52
CA ASP A 27 -4.18 4.16 31.01
C ASP A 27 -5.46 4.47 30.21
N ALA A 28 -5.40 4.16 28.93
CA ALA A 28 -6.45 4.43 27.96
C ALA A 28 -7.44 3.27 27.81
N ALA A 29 -8.57 3.60 27.20
CA ALA A 29 -9.54 2.66 26.68
C ALA A 29 -10.05 3.11 25.30
N ILE A 30 -10.40 2.14 24.44
CA ILE A 30 -10.87 2.36 23.07
C ILE A 30 -12.13 1.52 22.83
N ALA A 31 -13.23 2.18 22.49
CA ALA A 31 -14.50 1.54 22.18
C ALA A 31 -14.70 1.44 20.67
N VAL A 32 -15.01 0.23 20.19
CA VAL A 32 -15.23 -0.07 18.77
C VAL A 32 -16.62 -0.67 18.58
N SER A 33 -17.38 -0.10 17.63
CA SER A 33 -18.68 -0.61 17.20
C SER A 33 -18.80 -0.50 15.69
N GLN A 34 -19.29 -1.56 15.04
CA GLN A 34 -19.50 -1.60 13.58
C GLN A 34 -18.25 -1.17 12.79
N GLU A 35 -17.09 -1.75 13.12
CA GLU A 35 -15.78 -1.43 12.53
C GLU A 35 -15.26 0.00 12.77
N MET A 36 -16.01 0.85 13.49
CA MET A 36 -15.63 2.22 13.78
C MET A 36 -15.16 2.37 15.23
N VAL A 37 -14.12 3.18 15.44
CA VAL A 37 -13.80 3.71 16.76
C VAL A 37 -14.89 4.73 17.11
N VAL A 38 -15.69 4.42 18.12
CA VAL A 38 -16.79 5.29 18.57
C VAL A 38 -16.39 6.17 19.76
N TRP A 39 -15.31 5.81 20.45
CA TRP A 39 -14.71 6.60 21.53
C TRP A 39 -13.28 6.10 21.84
N ALA A 40 -12.38 7.01 22.18
CA ALA A 40 -11.06 6.71 22.71
C ALA A 40 -10.66 7.78 23.74
N GLY A 41 -10.17 7.38 24.91
CA GLY A 41 -9.88 8.30 26.00
C GLY A 41 -9.24 7.61 27.21
N ARG A 42 -9.09 8.33 28.31
CA ARG A 42 -8.63 7.75 29.59
C ARG A 42 -9.65 6.73 30.10
N ARG A 43 -9.17 5.65 30.69
CA ARG A 43 -10.01 4.57 31.21
C ARG A 43 -11.02 5.03 32.26
N ASP A 44 -10.65 5.99 33.10
CA ASP A 44 -11.54 6.54 34.13
C ASP A 44 -12.69 7.39 33.54
N ASP A 45 -12.56 7.80 32.27
CA ASP A 45 -13.52 8.66 31.57
C ASP A 45 -14.45 7.86 30.64
N ILE A 46 -14.50 6.52 30.75
CA ILE A 46 -15.34 5.67 29.90
C ILE A 46 -16.81 6.11 30.00
N PRO A 47 -17.45 6.53 28.89
CA PRO A 47 -18.85 6.94 28.90
C PRO A 47 -19.79 5.76 29.20
N ALA A 48 -20.88 6.03 29.92
CA ALA A 48 -21.91 5.01 30.21
C ALA A 48 -22.47 4.33 28.95
N ALA A 49 -22.51 5.04 27.82
CA ALA A 49 -22.99 4.52 26.54
C ALA A 49 -22.15 3.36 25.97
N VAL A 50 -20.86 3.27 26.33
CA VAL A 50 -19.94 2.22 25.85
C VAL A 50 -19.44 1.31 26.98
N ALA A 51 -19.78 1.61 28.23
CA ALA A 51 -19.37 0.82 29.40
C ALA A 51 -19.87 -0.64 29.38
N ALA A 52 -20.97 -0.91 28.66
CA ALA A 52 -21.54 -2.26 28.51
C ALA A 52 -20.91 -3.08 27.36
N PHE A 53 -19.95 -2.52 26.62
CA PHE A 53 -19.27 -3.25 25.54
C PHE A 53 -18.37 -4.35 26.11
N VAL A 54 -18.05 -5.36 25.30
CA VAL A 54 -17.26 -6.53 25.76
C VAL A 54 -15.83 -6.08 26.07
N PRO A 55 -15.37 -6.16 27.33
CA PRO A 55 -14.04 -5.70 27.69
C PRO A 55 -12.95 -6.64 27.17
N ARG A 56 -11.84 -6.07 26.71
CA ARG A 56 -10.63 -6.77 26.28
C ARG A 56 -9.41 -6.07 26.84
N ASP A 57 -8.72 -6.73 27.77
CA ASP A 57 -7.50 -6.23 28.38
C ASP A 57 -6.32 -6.34 27.41
N LEU A 58 -5.61 -5.23 27.18
CA LEU A 58 -4.43 -5.17 26.31
C LEU A 58 -3.09 -5.27 27.08
N GLY A 59 -3.11 -5.32 28.40
CA GLY A 59 -1.94 -5.58 29.25
C GLY A 59 -0.90 -4.46 29.25
N GLY A 60 -1.34 -3.20 29.19
CA GLY A 60 -0.48 -2.01 29.19
C GLY A 60 0.27 -1.78 27.86
N ARG A 61 -0.05 -2.54 26.81
CA ARG A 61 0.58 -2.38 25.48
C ARG A 61 0.27 -1.02 24.87
N LEU A 62 1.20 -0.55 24.04
CA LEU A 62 0.98 0.63 23.20
C LEU A 62 0.04 0.25 22.04
N VAL A 63 -0.93 1.11 21.78
CA VAL A 63 -1.83 1.05 20.63
C VAL A 63 -1.66 2.33 19.82
N THR A 64 -1.52 2.17 18.51
CA THR A 64 -1.47 3.26 17.54
C THR A 64 -2.56 3.03 16.49
N PRO A 65 -2.94 4.05 15.71
CA PRO A 65 -3.50 3.83 14.39
C PRO A 65 -2.61 2.87 13.60
N ALA A 66 -3.24 2.07 12.74
CA ALA A 66 -2.49 1.27 11.78
C ALA A 66 -1.69 2.19 10.84
N LEU A 67 -0.55 1.70 10.35
CA LEU A 67 0.32 2.47 9.48
C LEU A 67 -0.28 2.62 8.08
N ILE A 68 0.11 3.70 7.41
CA ILE A 68 -0.30 4.02 6.04
C ILE A 68 0.97 4.14 5.19
N ASP A 69 1.08 3.31 4.15
CA ASP A 69 2.09 3.51 3.12
C ASP A 69 1.47 4.22 1.93
N CYS A 70 1.73 5.53 1.82
CA CYS A 70 1.09 6.39 0.82
C CYS A 70 1.82 6.41 -0.53
N HIS A 71 2.86 5.59 -0.74
CA HIS A 71 3.60 5.60 -1.99
C HIS A 71 4.26 4.26 -2.30
N THR A 72 3.58 3.40 -3.09
CA THR A 72 4.18 2.14 -3.55
C THR A 72 4.03 1.89 -5.04
N HIS A 73 4.97 1.12 -5.59
CA HIS A 73 4.86 0.46 -6.89
C HIS A 73 4.84 -1.07 -6.71
N ILE A 74 4.05 -1.56 -5.75
CA ILE A 74 4.12 -2.95 -5.27
C ILE A 74 3.66 -4.00 -6.30
N VAL A 75 2.86 -3.58 -7.29
CA VAL A 75 2.42 -4.42 -8.41
C VAL A 75 3.39 -4.25 -9.57
N HIS A 76 4.20 -5.28 -9.83
CA HIS A 76 5.11 -5.33 -10.97
C HIS A 76 5.54 -6.78 -11.26
N GLY A 77 5.93 -7.04 -12.50
CA GLY A 77 6.54 -8.31 -12.91
C GLY A 77 8.05 -8.32 -12.65
N GLY A 78 8.60 -9.52 -12.45
CA GLY A 78 10.04 -9.75 -12.31
C GLY A 78 10.69 -9.08 -11.08
N ASN A 79 12.02 -8.96 -11.12
CA ASN A 79 12.82 -8.23 -10.14
C ASN A 79 14.08 -7.67 -10.84
N ARG A 80 14.86 -6.85 -10.12
CA ARG A 80 16.07 -6.20 -10.65
C ARG A 80 17.35 -6.65 -9.94
N ALA A 81 17.35 -7.85 -9.36
CA ALA A 81 18.52 -8.37 -8.63
C ALA A 81 19.74 -8.55 -9.53
N GLY A 82 19.56 -9.01 -10.78
CA GLY A 82 20.67 -9.13 -11.73
C GLY A 82 21.28 -7.79 -12.13
N GLU A 83 20.47 -6.74 -12.27
CA GLU A 83 21.00 -5.38 -12.47
C GLU A 83 21.77 -4.89 -11.24
N PHE A 84 21.27 -5.18 -10.04
CA PHE A 84 21.95 -4.84 -8.80
C PHE A 84 23.33 -5.52 -8.72
N GLU A 85 23.42 -6.81 -9.08
CA GLU A 85 24.68 -7.55 -9.16
C GLU A 85 25.65 -6.94 -10.20
N MET A 86 25.16 -6.58 -11.39
CA MET A 86 26.01 -5.93 -12.41
C MET A 86 26.62 -4.61 -11.89
N ARG A 87 25.82 -3.80 -11.19
CA ARG A 87 26.30 -2.54 -10.59
C ARG A 87 27.34 -2.79 -9.51
N LEU A 88 27.17 -3.83 -8.69
CA LEU A 88 28.18 -4.23 -7.69
C LEU A 88 29.51 -4.66 -8.34
N ASN A 89 29.45 -5.25 -9.53
CA ASN A 89 30.63 -5.62 -10.32
C ASN A 89 31.21 -4.46 -11.15
N GLY A 90 30.75 -3.22 -10.92
CA GLY A 90 31.31 -2.02 -11.54
C GLY A 90 30.74 -1.66 -12.91
N ALA A 91 29.67 -2.30 -13.37
CA ALA A 91 29.02 -1.93 -14.62
C ALA A 91 28.46 -0.49 -14.55
N SER A 92 28.74 0.28 -15.59
CA SER A 92 28.17 1.62 -15.77
C SER A 92 26.66 1.55 -16.02
N TYR A 93 25.98 2.68 -15.80
CA TYR A 93 24.55 2.80 -16.08
C TYR A 93 24.22 2.49 -17.56
N GLU A 94 25.09 2.90 -18.49
CA GLU A 94 24.92 2.63 -19.92
C GLU A 94 25.04 1.14 -20.25
N GLU A 95 25.96 0.43 -19.62
CA GLU A 95 26.12 -1.02 -19.81
C GLU A 95 24.92 -1.80 -19.27
N VAL A 96 24.41 -1.40 -18.10
CA VAL A 96 23.17 -1.93 -17.53
C VAL A 96 21.98 -1.67 -18.44
N ALA A 97 21.84 -0.45 -18.95
CA ALA A 97 20.76 -0.10 -19.88
C ALA A 97 20.87 -0.87 -21.20
N ARG A 98 22.09 -1.04 -21.75
CA ARG A 98 22.35 -1.82 -22.97
C ARG A 98 22.06 -3.32 -22.78
N ALA A 99 22.24 -3.85 -21.57
CA ALA A 99 21.82 -5.19 -21.20
C ALA A 99 20.29 -5.34 -21.01
N GLY A 100 19.52 -4.27 -21.24
CA GLY A 100 18.07 -4.25 -21.08
C GLY A 100 17.60 -4.10 -19.64
N GLY A 101 18.45 -3.57 -18.75
CA GLY A 101 18.13 -3.21 -17.36
C GLY A 101 17.29 -1.94 -17.24
N GLY A 102 17.21 -1.38 -16.04
CA GLY A 102 16.43 -0.16 -15.79
C GLY A 102 14.92 -0.42 -15.72
N ILE A 103 14.13 0.65 -15.79
CA ILE A 103 12.65 0.58 -15.81
C ILE A 103 12.13 -0.29 -16.95
N VAL A 104 12.83 -0.32 -18.09
CA VAL A 104 12.45 -1.13 -19.27
C VAL A 104 12.40 -2.62 -18.95
N SER A 105 13.30 -3.11 -18.09
CA SER A 105 13.29 -4.52 -17.65
C SER A 105 11.99 -4.87 -16.91
N THR A 106 11.57 -4.01 -15.99
CA THR A 106 10.33 -4.15 -15.21
C THR A 106 9.11 -3.99 -16.11
N VAL A 107 9.14 -3.04 -17.06
CA VAL A 107 8.05 -2.86 -18.03
C VAL A 107 7.84 -4.12 -18.86
N ARG A 108 8.92 -4.67 -19.43
CA ARG A 108 8.85 -5.91 -20.21
C ARG A 108 8.29 -7.08 -19.38
N ALA A 109 8.78 -7.25 -18.14
CA ALA A 109 8.30 -8.31 -17.26
C ALA A 109 6.83 -8.13 -16.86
N THR A 110 6.40 -6.89 -16.65
CA THR A 110 5.02 -6.56 -16.26
C THR A 110 4.06 -6.74 -17.43
N ARG A 111 4.42 -6.30 -18.65
CA ARG A 111 3.64 -6.53 -19.88
C ARG A 111 3.41 -8.01 -20.16
N ALA A 112 4.43 -8.84 -19.92
CA ALA A 112 4.39 -10.29 -20.15
C ALA A 112 3.59 -11.08 -19.08
N ALA A 113 3.37 -10.51 -17.89
CA ALA A 113 2.69 -11.18 -16.79
C ALA A 113 1.17 -11.10 -16.92
N SER A 114 0.46 -12.19 -16.63
CA SER A 114 -1.00 -12.13 -16.49
C SER A 114 -1.42 -11.34 -15.24
N GLU A 115 -2.70 -10.98 -15.13
CA GLU A 115 -3.22 -10.35 -13.90
C GLU A 115 -2.99 -11.25 -12.66
N ASP A 116 -3.20 -12.56 -12.80
CA ASP A 116 -2.98 -13.52 -11.72
C ASP A 116 -1.50 -13.63 -11.33
N ASP A 117 -0.58 -13.59 -12.32
CA ASP A 117 0.86 -13.57 -12.04
C ASP A 117 1.28 -12.31 -11.27
N LEU A 118 0.72 -11.15 -11.63
CA LEU A 118 0.98 -9.89 -10.93
C LEU A 118 0.48 -9.93 -9.48
N ILE A 119 -0.70 -10.49 -9.26
CA ILE A 119 -1.26 -10.69 -7.91
C ILE A 119 -0.36 -11.65 -7.11
N ALA A 120 -0.02 -12.81 -7.67
CA ALA A 120 0.82 -13.80 -7.01
C ALA A 120 2.19 -13.22 -6.64
N ALA A 121 2.78 -12.41 -7.51
CA ALA A 121 4.04 -11.74 -7.24
C ALA A 121 3.91 -10.66 -6.14
N ALA A 122 2.79 -9.92 -6.10
CA ALA A 122 2.58 -8.82 -5.16
C ALA A 122 2.18 -9.28 -3.75
N LEU A 123 1.50 -10.42 -3.62
CA LEU A 123 0.99 -10.92 -2.34
C LEU A 123 2.07 -11.02 -1.24
N PRO A 124 3.25 -11.63 -1.46
CA PRO A 124 4.29 -11.67 -0.43
C PRO A 124 4.76 -10.29 0.05
N ARG A 125 4.75 -9.28 -0.84
CA ARG A 125 5.13 -7.90 -0.49
C ARG A 125 4.04 -7.24 0.35
N VAL A 126 2.77 -7.43 -0.02
CA VAL A 126 1.62 -6.93 0.75
C VAL A 126 1.59 -7.59 2.14
N ASP A 127 1.83 -8.90 2.21
CA ASP A 127 1.85 -9.64 3.47
C ASP A 127 2.98 -9.17 4.39
N ALA A 128 4.14 -8.78 3.84
CA ALA A 128 5.21 -8.16 4.61
C ALA A 128 4.79 -6.81 5.21
N LEU A 129 4.16 -5.92 4.42
CA LEU A 129 3.66 -4.63 4.94
C LEU A 129 2.58 -4.80 6.02
N LEU A 130 1.67 -5.77 5.85
CA LEU A 130 0.67 -6.11 6.86
C LEU A 130 1.31 -6.61 8.16
N ALA A 131 2.38 -7.41 8.07
CA ALA A 131 3.12 -7.90 9.23
C ALA A 131 3.84 -6.77 9.99
N GLU A 132 4.16 -5.66 9.31
CA GLU A 132 4.72 -4.43 9.92
C GLU A 132 3.63 -3.49 10.49
N GLY A 133 2.35 -3.85 10.35
CA GLY A 133 1.22 -3.07 10.89
C GLY A 133 0.61 -2.05 9.93
N VAL A 134 0.94 -2.12 8.63
CA VAL A 134 0.29 -1.31 7.60
C VAL A 134 -1.11 -1.86 7.32
N SER A 135 -2.12 -1.01 7.27
CA SER A 135 -3.49 -1.40 6.88
C SER A 135 -4.02 -0.62 5.67
N VAL A 136 -3.33 0.44 5.24
CA VAL A 136 -3.67 1.23 4.06
C VAL A 136 -2.45 1.38 3.19
N ILE A 137 -2.56 1.02 1.92
CA ILE A 137 -1.48 1.11 0.94
C ILE A 137 -1.98 1.85 -0.29
N GLU A 138 -1.21 2.82 -0.76
CA GLU A 138 -1.39 3.40 -2.08
C GLU A 138 -0.55 2.63 -3.11
N VAL A 139 -1.20 2.22 -4.20
CA VAL A 139 -0.62 1.36 -5.24
C VAL A 139 -0.70 2.08 -6.58
N LYS A 140 0.47 2.37 -7.15
CA LYS A 140 0.61 2.97 -8.47
C LYS A 140 0.67 1.92 -9.58
N SER A 141 0.18 2.28 -10.75
CA SER A 141 0.55 1.60 -12.00
C SER A 141 1.93 2.11 -12.50
N GLY A 142 2.16 2.23 -13.80
CA GLY A 142 3.35 2.87 -14.36
C GLY A 142 4.47 1.92 -14.80
N TYR A 143 4.24 0.61 -14.78
CA TYR A 143 5.12 -0.37 -15.42
C TYR A 143 4.48 -1.06 -16.63
N GLY A 144 3.33 -0.56 -17.09
CA GLY A 144 2.75 -0.96 -18.37
C GLY A 144 3.25 -0.09 -19.50
N LEU A 145 3.15 1.24 -19.33
CA LEU A 145 3.39 2.24 -20.39
C LEU A 145 2.57 2.01 -21.66
N ASP A 146 1.52 1.20 -21.57
CA ASP A 146 0.47 0.98 -22.56
C ASP A 146 -0.86 0.82 -21.81
N MET A 147 -1.97 1.13 -22.46
CA MET A 147 -3.28 1.19 -21.79
C MET A 147 -3.68 -0.15 -21.18
N ASP A 148 -3.51 -1.26 -21.88
CA ASP A 148 -3.96 -2.57 -21.40
C ASP A 148 -3.22 -2.99 -20.12
N THR A 149 -1.89 -2.86 -20.12
CA THR A 149 -1.06 -3.26 -19.00
C THR A 149 -1.23 -2.34 -17.81
N GLU A 150 -1.35 -1.02 -18.03
CA GLU A 150 -1.65 -0.06 -16.96
C GLU A 150 -2.96 -0.41 -16.25
N LEU A 151 -4.03 -0.65 -17.02
CA LEU A 151 -5.33 -1.04 -16.45
C LEU A 151 -5.27 -2.43 -15.78
N ARG A 152 -4.47 -3.36 -16.31
CA ARG A 152 -4.23 -4.68 -15.69
C ARG A 152 -3.57 -4.55 -14.32
N MET A 153 -2.57 -3.68 -14.17
CA MET A 153 -1.95 -3.40 -12.88
C MET A 153 -2.97 -2.84 -11.88
N LEU A 154 -3.83 -1.91 -12.31
CA LEU A 154 -4.87 -1.33 -11.45
C LEU A 154 -5.92 -2.38 -11.03
N ARG A 155 -6.33 -3.27 -11.95
CA ARG A 155 -7.21 -4.41 -11.61
C ARG A 155 -6.57 -5.36 -10.60
N ALA A 156 -5.30 -5.72 -10.81
CA ALA A 156 -4.54 -6.51 -9.84
C ALA A 156 -4.50 -5.85 -8.46
N ALA A 157 -4.24 -4.53 -8.40
CA ALA A 157 -4.27 -3.76 -7.15
C ALA A 157 -5.63 -3.80 -6.46
N ARG A 158 -6.74 -3.68 -7.19
CA ARG A 158 -8.09 -3.81 -6.63
C ARG A 158 -8.39 -5.21 -6.13
N ARG A 159 -7.92 -6.25 -6.83
CA ARG A 159 -8.12 -7.64 -6.44
C ARG A 159 -7.30 -8.02 -5.20
N LEU A 160 -6.12 -7.43 -4.99
CA LEU A 160 -5.35 -7.59 -3.75
C LEU A 160 -6.14 -7.17 -2.50
N ALA A 161 -6.91 -6.07 -2.57
CA ALA A 161 -7.75 -5.61 -1.46
C ALA A 161 -8.89 -6.58 -1.12
N ALA A 162 -9.31 -7.42 -2.06
CA ALA A 162 -10.30 -8.48 -1.81
C ALA A 162 -9.67 -9.76 -1.22
N LEU A 163 -8.35 -9.92 -1.33
CA LEU A 163 -7.62 -11.12 -0.90
C LEU A 163 -6.96 -10.97 0.47
N ARG A 164 -6.84 -9.74 0.98
CA ARG A 164 -6.19 -9.41 2.26
C ARG A 164 -6.95 -8.31 2.99
N PRO A 165 -6.87 -8.27 4.34
CA PRO A 165 -7.48 -7.21 5.15
C PRO A 165 -6.67 -5.91 5.05
N VAL A 166 -6.61 -5.32 3.85
CA VAL A 166 -5.87 -4.10 3.54
C VAL A 166 -6.73 -3.18 2.68
N THR A 167 -6.71 -1.89 3.01
CA THR A 167 -7.32 -0.87 2.17
C THR A 167 -6.33 -0.45 1.09
N ILE A 168 -6.73 -0.52 -0.18
CA ILE A 168 -5.89 -0.07 -1.31
C ILE A 168 -6.49 1.16 -1.96
N VAL A 169 -5.67 2.22 -2.06
CA VAL A 169 -5.92 3.38 -2.92
C VAL A 169 -5.09 3.21 -4.18
N THR A 170 -5.65 3.43 -5.37
CA THR A 170 -4.89 3.27 -6.62
C THR A 170 -4.62 4.61 -7.27
N SER A 171 -3.41 4.76 -7.80
CA SER A 171 -2.98 5.92 -8.57
C SER A 171 -2.59 5.48 -9.98
N PHE A 172 -3.25 6.02 -10.99
CA PHE A 172 -2.81 5.82 -12.37
C PHE A 172 -1.52 6.62 -12.59
N LEU A 173 -0.46 5.94 -13.04
CA LEU A 173 0.83 6.54 -13.35
C LEU A 173 1.30 6.09 -14.74
N GLY A 174 0.44 6.17 -15.76
CA GLY A 174 0.87 5.89 -17.14
C GLY A 174 2.08 6.75 -17.54
N ALA A 175 2.10 8.02 -17.14
CA ALA A 175 3.19 8.96 -17.38
C ALA A 175 4.43 8.74 -16.49
N HIS A 176 4.79 7.49 -16.19
CA HIS A 176 5.97 7.15 -15.39
C HIS A 176 7.27 7.29 -16.18
N ALA A 177 7.25 6.92 -17.46
CA ALA A 177 8.34 7.05 -18.40
C ALA A 177 7.81 7.03 -19.84
N VAL A 178 8.62 7.49 -20.80
CA VAL A 178 8.28 7.39 -22.23
C VAL A 178 8.64 5.98 -22.72
N PRO A 179 7.69 5.20 -23.27
CA PRO A 179 7.99 3.86 -23.78
C PRO A 179 8.91 3.93 -25.01
N ALA A 180 9.64 2.85 -25.29
CA ALA A 180 10.67 2.82 -26.31
C ALA A 180 10.11 3.13 -27.72
N GLU A 181 8.90 2.63 -28.01
CA GLU A 181 8.13 2.87 -29.22
C GLU A 181 7.72 4.34 -29.43
N MET A 182 7.76 5.17 -28.37
CA MET A 182 7.40 6.60 -28.41
C MET A 182 8.60 7.52 -28.12
N LYS A 183 9.84 7.02 -28.24
CA LYS A 183 11.04 7.82 -28.00
C LYS A 183 11.06 9.07 -28.90
N GLY A 184 11.24 10.24 -28.30
CA GLY A 184 11.21 11.52 -29.01
C GLY A 184 9.80 12.06 -29.30
N ARG A 185 8.75 11.38 -28.83
CA ARG A 185 7.33 11.78 -28.98
C ARG A 185 6.58 11.77 -27.63
N PRO A 186 7.09 12.41 -26.56
CA PRO A 186 6.46 12.38 -25.25
C PRO A 186 5.04 12.97 -25.25
N ASP A 187 4.81 14.08 -25.95
CA ASP A 187 3.48 14.72 -25.99
C ASP A 187 2.44 13.81 -26.64
N THR A 188 2.80 13.17 -27.76
CA THR A 188 1.95 12.17 -28.41
C THR A 188 1.65 10.99 -27.48
N TYR A 189 2.62 10.54 -26.69
CA TYR A 189 2.39 9.48 -25.70
C TYR A 189 1.38 9.90 -24.62
N ILE A 190 1.47 11.13 -24.12
CA ILE A 190 0.51 11.68 -23.17
C ILE A 190 -0.90 11.73 -23.79
N ASP A 191 -1.01 12.30 -24.99
CA ASP A 191 -2.30 12.55 -25.66
C ASP A 191 -2.99 11.26 -26.11
N GLU A 192 -2.23 10.29 -26.63
CA GLU A 192 -2.79 9.07 -27.23
C GLU A 192 -2.89 7.89 -26.26
N VAL A 193 -2.13 7.88 -25.15
CA VAL A 193 -2.09 6.73 -24.23
C VAL A 193 -2.44 7.13 -22.80
N CYS A 194 -1.81 8.15 -22.23
CA CYS A 194 -2.02 8.48 -20.82
C CYS A 194 -3.39 9.10 -20.54
N ILE A 195 -3.76 10.17 -21.26
CA ILE A 195 -5.04 10.87 -21.08
C ILE A 195 -6.23 9.95 -21.39
N PRO A 196 -6.23 9.14 -22.46
CA PRO A 196 -7.35 8.24 -22.76
C PRO A 196 -7.56 7.10 -21.75
N ALA A 197 -6.56 6.79 -20.92
CA ALA A 197 -6.62 5.72 -19.93
C ALA A 197 -7.06 6.18 -18.53
N LEU A 198 -7.17 7.51 -18.31
CA LEU A 198 -7.68 8.13 -17.07
C LEU A 198 -9.21 8.01 -16.98
#